data_AF-A0A6I3WSV0-F1
#
_entry.id   AF-A0A6I3WSV0-F1
#
_cell.length_a   1.000
_cell.length_b   1.000
_cell.length_c   1.000
_cell.angle_alpha   90.00
_cell.angle_beta   90.00
_cell.angle_gamma   90.00
#
_symmetry.space_group_name_H-M   'P 1'
#
loop_
_entity.id
_entity.type
_entity.pdbx_description
1 polymer ?
#
loop_
_entity_poly.entity_id
_entity_poly.type
_entity_poly.pdbx_seq_one_letter_code
_entity_poly.pdbx_strand_id
1 'polypeptide(L)' 'MMEPLSFTCPRCSTDVNARFYGPCDDCRTQLRATLRGEAREIEVAEYVPKMNVTPNAVALKDD' A
#
# COMPACT_ATOMS: atom_id res chain seq x y z
N MET A 1 -21.87 -9.24 -12.44
CA MET A 1 -22.16 -8.81 -11.05
C MET A 1 -21.44 -9.80 -10.15
N MET A 2 -20.57 -9.35 -9.23
CA MET A 2 -19.84 -10.28 -8.35
C MET A 2 -20.68 -10.57 -7.12
N GLU A 3 -20.82 -11.84 -6.76
CA GLU A 3 -21.54 -12.28 -5.57
C GLU A 3 -20.75 -11.93 -4.29
N PRO A 4 -21.41 -11.48 -3.20
CA PRO A 4 -20.71 -11.12 -1.97
C PRO A 4 -20.15 -12.35 -1.25
N LEU A 5 -18.95 -12.21 -0.70
CA LEU A 5 -18.30 -13.23 0.12
C LEU A 5 -18.77 -13.11 1.57
N SER A 6 -19.16 -14.22 2.20
CA SER A 6 -19.42 -14.31 3.63
C SER A 6 -18.14 -14.68 4.37
N PHE A 7 -17.71 -13.85 5.33
CA PHE A 7 -16.53 -14.12 6.15
C PHE A 7 -16.55 -13.33 7.46
N THR A 8 -15.73 -13.74 8.43
CA THR A 8 -15.53 -13.01 9.69
C THR A 8 -14.51 -11.89 9.51
N CYS A 9 -14.89 -10.65 9.82
CA CYS A 9 -14.02 -9.47 9.68
C CYS A 9 -12.74 -9.62 10.53
N PRO A 10 -11.52 -9.51 9.94
CA PRO A 10 -10.26 -9.73 10.67
C PRO A 10 -9.94 -8.63 11.70
N ARG A 11 -10.73 -7.55 11.76
CA ARG A 11 -10.51 -6.43 12.68
C ARG A 11 -11.47 -6.43 13.88
N CYS A 12 -12.75 -6.66 13.64
CA CYS A 12 -13.79 -6.58 14.68
C CYS A 12 -14.48 -7.92 14.95
N SER A 13 -14.08 -8.99 14.26
CA SER A 13 -14.60 -10.35 14.41
C SER A 13 -16.10 -10.51 14.15
N THR A 14 -16.72 -9.55 13.47
CA THR A 14 -18.14 -9.62 13.05
C THR A 14 -18.25 -10.38 11.73
N ASP A 15 -19.26 -11.24 11.61
CA ASP A 15 -19.59 -11.89 10.34
C ASP A 15 -20.22 -10.89 9.37
N VAL A 16 -19.66 -10.82 8.16
CA VAL A 16 -20.05 -9.82 7.15
C VAL A 16 -20.13 -10.43 5.75
N ASN A 17 -20.93 -9.80 4.91
CA ASN A 17 -21.02 -10.08 3.48
C ASN A 17 -20.40 -8.91 2.72
N ALA A 18 -19.28 -9.12 2.03
CA ALA A 18 -18.59 -8.06 1.29
C ALA A 18 -17.97 -8.56 -0.02
N ARG A 19 -17.72 -7.62 -0.95
CA ARG A 19 -17.16 -7.93 -2.27
C ARG A 19 -15.74 -8.51 -2.21
N PHE A 20 -14.96 -8.09 -1.22
CA PHE A 20 -13.57 -8.50 -1.04
C PHE A 20 -13.34 -8.86 0.43
N TYR A 21 -12.48 -9.86 0.67
CA TYR A 21 -12.00 -10.19 2.00
C TYR A 21 -11.17 -9.03 2.58
N GLY A 22 -11.40 -8.69 3.85
CA GLY A 22 -10.67 -7.63 4.56
C GLY A 22 -11.50 -6.96 5.65
N PRO A 23 -11.07 -5.80 6.18
CA PRO A 23 -11.86 -5.05 7.15
C PRO A 23 -13.24 -4.70 6.59
N CYS A 24 -14.30 -4.91 7.37
CA CYS A 24 -15.67 -4.57 6.98
C CYS A 24 -15.84 -3.05 6.72
N ASP A 25 -16.95 -2.66 6.10
CA ASP A 25 -17.20 -1.27 5.72
C ASP A 25 -17.21 -0.30 6.91
N ASP A 26 -17.74 -0.72 8.07
CA ASP A 26 -17.71 0.08 9.29
C ASP A 26 -16.28 0.30 9.79
N CYS A 27 -15.49 -0.78 9.83
CA CYS A 27 -14.09 -0.72 10.18
C CYS A 27 -13.31 0.21 9.24
N ARG A 28 -13.56 0.12 7.93
CA ARG A 28 -12.93 0.99 6.92
C ARG A 28 -13.34 2.44 7.11
N THR A 29 -14.60 2.70 7.43
CA THR A 29 -15.12 4.04 7.68
C THR A 29 -14.46 4.66 8.92
N GLN A 30 -14.37 3.91 10.02
CA GLN A 30 -13.69 4.35 11.23
C GLN A 30 -12.20 4.62 10.98
N LEU A 31 -11.51 3.72 10.26
CA LEU A 31 -10.09 3.89 9.93
C LEU A 31 -9.86 5.14 9.07
N ARG A 32 -10.74 5.39 8.08
CA ARG A 32 -10.68 6.64 7.31
C ARG A 32 -10.96 7.85 8.18
N ALA A 33 -11.91 7.78 9.10
CA ALA A 33 -12.22 8.93 9.96
C ALA A 33 -11.04 9.29 10.89
N THR A 34 -10.36 8.27 11.43
CA THR A 34 -9.38 8.42 12.54
C THR A 34 -7.92 8.41 12.10
N LEU A 35 -7.59 7.70 11.03
CA LEU A 35 -6.21 7.51 10.56
C LEU A 35 -5.95 8.09 9.16
N ARG A 36 -6.95 8.75 8.54
CA ARG A 36 -6.65 9.45 7.28
C ARG A 36 -5.64 10.56 7.57
N GLY A 37 -4.55 10.55 6.81
CA GLY A 37 -3.68 11.73 6.74
C GLY A 37 -4.49 12.90 6.17
N GLU A 38 -4.19 14.10 6.65
CA GLU A 38 -4.73 15.30 6.05
C GLU A 38 -4.20 15.44 4.62
N ALA A 39 -5.07 15.88 3.71
CA ALA A 39 -4.62 16.26 2.38
C ALA A 39 -3.65 17.43 2.54
N ARG A 40 -2.41 17.22 2.11
CA ARG A 40 -1.38 18.25 2.11
C ARG A 40 -0.87 18.42 0.69
N GLU A 41 -0.54 19.65 0.36
CA GLU A 41 0.25 19.93 -0.84
C GLU A 41 1.62 19.30 -0.67
N ILE A 42 2.02 18.49 -1.65
CA ILE A 42 3.35 17.91 -1.71
C ILE A 42 4.06 18.65 -2.85
N GLU A 43 5.04 19.48 -2.50
CA GLU A 43 5.95 20.03 -3.50
C GLU A 43 6.67 18.86 -4.18
N VAL A 44 6.36 18.66 -5.47
CA VAL A 44 7.04 17.66 -6.29
C VAL A 44 8.42 18.22 -6.59
N ALA A 45 9.42 17.83 -5.80
CA ALA A 45 10.80 18.06 -6.16
C ALA A 45 11.12 17.32 -7.46
N GLU A 46 11.94 17.94 -8.32
CA GLU A 46 12.45 17.26 -9.52
C GLU A 46 13.13 15.94 -9.12
N TYR A 47 12.84 14.88 -9.88
CA TYR A 47 13.49 13.60 -9.68
C TYR A 47 14.99 13.72 -9.98
N VAL A 48 15.82 13.71 -8.93
CA VAL A 48 17.27 13.63 -9.05
C VAL A 48 17.69 12.18 -8.85
N PRO A 49 18.23 11.49 -9.88
CA PRO A 49 18.77 10.15 -9.74
C PRO A 49 19.87 10.14 -8.68
N LYS A 50 19.63 9.47 -7.55
CA LYS A 50 20.67 9.26 -6.55
C LYS A 50 21.56 8.11 -7.04
N MET A 51 22.71 8.47 -7.62
CA MET A 51 23.74 7.52 -8.06
C MET A 51 24.44 6.90 -6.84
N ASN A 52 23.73 6.08 -6.08
CA ASN A 52 24.27 5.34 -4.92
C ASN A 52 24.89 4.00 -5.33
N VAL A 53 25.44 3.92 -6.54
CA VAL A 53 26.06 2.70 -7.08
C VAL A 53 27.55 2.91 -7.22
N THR A 54 28.33 2.07 -6.53
CA THR A 54 29.75 1.89 -6.83
C THR A 54 29.85 1.05 -8.10
N PRO A 55 30.58 1.48 -9.13
CA PRO A 55 30.77 0.67 -10.34
C PRO A 55 31.34 -0.71 -10.01
N ASN A 56 30.73 -1.77 -10.54
CA ASN A 56 31.29 -3.12 -10.44
C ASN A 56 32.63 -3.15 -11.20
N ALA A 57 33.67 -3.72 -10.60
CA ALA A 57 34.95 -3.91 -11.26
C ALA A 57 34.77 -4.81 -12.49
N VAL A 58 35.04 -4.27 -13.67
CA VAL A 58 35.06 -5.02 -14.92
C VAL A 58 36.38 -5.79 -14.95
N ALA A 59 36.31 -7.12 -14.90
CA ALA A 59 37.48 -7.97 -15.13
C ALA A 59 37.84 -7.93 -16.61
N LEU A 60 38.87 -7.17 -16.96
CA LEU A 60 39.52 -7.26 -18.26
C LEU A 60 40.45 -8.47 -18.25
N LYS A 61 40.53 -9.20 -19.38
CA LYS A 61 41.59 -10.19 -19.58
C LYS A 61 42.83 -9.42 -20.00
N ASP A 62 43.96 -9.70 -19.36
CA ASP A 62 45.26 -9.27 -19.88
C ASP A 62 45.47 -9.98 -21.23
N ASP A 63 45.94 -9.23 -22.24
CA ASP A 63 46.13 -9.68 -23.63
C ASP A 63 47.00 -10.95 -23.77
#